data_AF-A0A9X5H7Y6-F1
#
_entry.id   AF-A0A9X5H7Y6-F1
#
_cell.length_a   1.000
_cell.length_b   1.000
_cell.length_c   1.000
_cell.angle_alpha   90.00
_cell.angle_beta   90.00
_cell.angle_gamma   90.00
#
_symmetry.space_group_name_H-M   'P 1'
#
loop_
_entity.id
_entity.type
_entity.pdbx_description
1 polymer ?
#
loop_
_entity_poly.entity_id
_entity_poly.type
_entity_poly.pdbx_seq_one_letter_code
_entity_poly.pdbx_strand_id
1 'polypeptide(L)'
;DMKRLRIHSNTAMEGRIFIQFVALILTTYLRRIMEKQGWNRSHNLQEIMSEMKSLKEISVEGKRKKLVTTPTKFQRQIMELYQVTL
;
A
#
# COMPACT_ATOMS: atom_id res chain seq x y z
N ASP A 1 6.93 -8.40 10.43
CA ASP A 1 7.34 -8.72 11.82
C ASP A 1 8.47 -9.76 11.75
N MET A 2 9.63 -9.45 12.32
CA MET A 2 10.85 -10.28 12.29
C MET A 2 10.92 -11.26 13.48
N LYS A 3 9.86 -11.40 14.28
CA LYS A 3 9.84 -12.26 15.48
C LYS A 3 9.92 -13.76 15.18
N ARG A 4 10.05 -14.17 13.91
CA ARG A 4 10.32 -15.55 13.50
C ARG A 4 11.45 -15.60 12.48
N LEU A 5 12.68 -15.56 12.97
CA LEU A 5 13.87 -15.94 12.19
C LEU A 5 14.15 -17.43 12.38
N ARG A 6 13.26 -18.30 11.87
CA ARG A 6 13.65 -19.69 11.59
C ARG A 6 14.18 -19.73 10.16
N ILE A 7 15.40 -19.26 9.99
CA ILE A 7 16.09 -19.24 8.70
C ILE A 7 17.27 -20.21 8.79
N HIS A 8 17.31 -21.18 7.88
CA HIS A 8 18.29 -22.27 7.92
C HIS A 8 19.56 -21.96 7.10
N SER A 9 19.64 -20.80 6.43
CA SER A 9 20.83 -20.37 5.66
C SER A 9 21.09 -18.87 5.75
N ASN A 10 22.37 -18.49 5.73
CA ASN A 10 22.80 -17.08 5.79
C ASN A 10 22.28 -16.27 4.59
N THR A 11 22.32 -16.83 3.38
CA THR A 11 21.84 -16.17 2.16
C THR A 11 20.36 -15.78 2.24
N ALA A 12 19.51 -16.64 2.81
CA ALA A 12 18.09 -16.33 3.00
C ALA A 12 17.86 -15.25 4.07
N MET A 13 18.75 -15.15 5.06
CA MET A 13 18.72 -14.10 6.07
C MET A 13 19.09 -12.75 5.48
N GLU A 14 20.18 -12.68 4.71
CA GLU A 14 20.63 -11.46 4.02
C GLU A 14 19.56 -10.93 3.06
N GLY A 15 18.97 -11.80 2.24
CA GLY A 15 17.87 -11.44 1.34
C GLY A 15 16.65 -10.89 2.09
N ARG A 16 16.29 -11.46 3.25
CA ARG A 16 15.19 -10.96 4.08
C ARG A 16 15.51 -9.59 4.68
N ILE A 17 16.73 -9.39 5.19
CA ILE A 17 17.16 -8.09 5.74
C ILE A 17 17.09 -7.01 4.67
N PHE A 18 17.54 -7.32 3.45
CA PHE A 18 17.47 -6.40 2.32
C PHE A 18 16.03 -6.00 1.98
N ILE A 19 15.12 -6.97 1.84
CA ILE A 19 13.70 -6.67 1.58
C ILE A 19 13.09 -5.83 2.71
N GLN A 20 13.44 -6.11 3.97
CA GLN A 20 12.96 -5.32 5.10
C GLN A 20 13.49 -3.89 5.09
N PHE A 21 14.74 -3.69 4.71
CA PHE A 21 15.31 -2.36 4.56
C PHE A 21 14.53 -1.55 3.52
N VAL A 22 14.24 -2.14 2.35
CA VAL A 22 13.40 -1.50 1.33
C VAL A 22 11.99 -1.22 1.85
N ALA A 23 11.36 -2.18 2.53
CA ALA A 23 10.05 -2.01 3.13
C ALA A 23 10.02 -0.87 4.16
N LEU A 24 11.11 -0.68 4.93
CA LEU A 24 11.24 0.38 5.92
C LEU A 24 11.38 1.76 5.26
N ILE A 25 12.12 1.87 4.16
CA ILE A 25 12.23 3.11 3.38
C ILE A 25 10.85 3.53 2.90
N LEU A 26 10.12 2.61 2.26
CA LEU A 26 8.77 2.85 1.76
C LEU A 26 7.81 3.24 2.89
N THR A 27 7.85 2.51 4.00
CA THR A 27 7.02 2.78 5.19
C THR A 27 7.29 4.17 5.76
N THR A 28 8.55 4.56 5.87
CA THR A 28 8.95 5.87 6.39
C THR A 28 8.49 7.00 5.47
N TYR A 29 8.64 6.81 4.16
CA TYR A 29 8.14 7.75 3.17
C TYR A 29 6.62 7.95 3.27
N LEU A 30 5.86 6.85 3.35
CA LEU A 30 4.40 6.91 3.50
C LEU A 30 3.97 7.58 4.81
N ARG A 31 4.66 7.30 5.92
CA ARG A 31 4.40 7.98 7.20
C ARG A 31 4.62 9.48 7.13
N ARG A 32 5.68 9.94 6.42
CA ARG A 32 5.92 11.37 6.18
C ARG A 32 4.78 12.01 5.39
N ILE A 33 4.22 11.30 4.41
CA ILE A 33 3.05 11.78 3.66
C ILE A 33 1.82 11.86 4.57
N MET A 34 1.56 10.82 5.37
CA MET A 34 0.43 10.79 6.31
C MET A 34 0.50 11.96 7.31
N GLU A 35 1.70 12.28 7.78
CA GLU A 35 1.93 13.43 8.67
C GLU A 35 1.62 14.76 7.97
N LYS A 36 2.13 14.96 6.75
CA LYS A 36 1.85 16.16 5.95
C LYS A 36 0.36 16.37 5.67
N GLN A 37 -0.39 15.30 5.47
CA GLN A 37 -1.83 15.33 5.20
C GLN A 37 -2.68 15.31 6.49
N GLY A 38 -2.06 15.22 7.67
CA GLY A 38 -2.77 15.16 8.96
C GLY A 38 -3.53 13.85 9.21
N TRP A 39 -3.30 12.80 8.41
CA TRP A 39 -4.03 11.53 8.49
C TRP A 39 -3.69 10.70 9.73
N ASN A 40 -2.56 10.98 10.40
CA ASN A 40 -2.15 10.28 11.63
C ASN A 40 -3.19 10.34 12.77
N ARG A 41 -4.14 11.29 12.72
CA ARG A 41 -5.22 11.42 13.71
C ARG A 41 -6.39 10.47 13.46
N SER A 42 -6.61 10.09 12.21
CA SER A 42 -7.80 9.34 11.77
C SER A 42 -7.48 7.96 11.23
N HIS A 43 -6.26 7.72 10.75
CA HIS A 43 -5.85 6.47 10.14
C HIS A 43 -4.42 6.10 10.52
N ASN A 44 -4.17 4.80 10.69
CA ASN A 44 -2.83 4.24 10.70
C ASN A 44 -2.45 3.69 9.30
N LEU A 45 -1.15 3.47 9.06
CA LEU A 45 -0.67 3.03 7.76
C LEU A 45 -1.30 1.68 7.32
N GLN A 46 -1.58 0.78 8.25
CA GLN A 46 -2.18 -0.52 7.93
C GLN A 46 -3.63 -0.37 7.45
N GLU A 47 -4.40 0.55 8.04
CA GLU A 47 -5.75 0.89 7.60
C GLU A 47 -5.76 1.49 6.20
N ILE A 48 -4.84 2.41 5.91
CA ILE A 48 -4.70 2.99 4.55
C ILE A 48 -4.41 1.89 3.53
N MET A 49 -3.48 0.99 3.82
CA MET A 49 -3.15 -0.13 2.93
C MET A 49 -4.33 -1.09 2.75
N SER A 50 -5.10 -1.33 3.81
CA SER A 50 -6.30 -2.18 3.74
C SER A 50 -7.40 -1.54 2.90
N GLU A 51 -7.63 -0.23 3.05
CA GLU A 51 -8.59 0.53 2.25
C GLU A 51 -8.26 0.43 0.77
N MET A 52 -6.99 0.69 0.40
CA MET A 52 -6.56 0.66 -1.00
C MET A 52 -6.62 -0.73 -1.62
N LYS A 53 -6.48 -1.81 -0.83
CA LYS A 53 -6.62 -3.19 -1.30
C LYS A 53 -8.03 -3.52 -1.80
N SER A 54 -9.05 -2.80 -1.34
CA SER A 54 -10.44 -3.00 -1.75
C SER A 54 -10.74 -2.42 -3.14
N LEU A 55 -9.95 -1.46 -3.60
CA LEU A 55 -10.10 -0.84 -4.92
C LEU A 55 -9.70 -1.86 -6.01
N LYS A 56 -10.65 -2.25 -6.86
CA LYS A 56 -10.43 -3.21 -7.95
C LYS A 56 -11.00 -2.70 -9.26
N GLU A 57 -10.26 -2.99 -10.33
CA GLU A 57 -10.69 -2.79 -11.71
C GLU A 57 -10.73 -4.16 -12.39
N ILE A 58 -11.88 -4.51 -12.97
CA ILE A 58 -12.11 -5.76 -13.68
C ILE A 58 -12.39 -5.43 -15.14
N SER A 59 -11.49 -5.83 -16.03
CA SER A 59 -11.73 -5.85 -17.47
C SER A 59 -12.28 -7.21 -17.87
N VAL A 60 -13.48 -7.24 -18.45
CA VAL A 60 -14.07 -8.46 -19.01
C VAL A 60 -13.76 -8.48 -20.50
N GLU A 61 -13.10 -9.54 -20.96
CA GLU A 61 -12.78 -9.75 -22.37
C GLU A 61 -14.07 -9.75 -23.20
N GLY A 62 -14.12 -8.93 -24.26
CA GLY A 62 -15.31 -8.73 -25.10
C GLY A 62 -16.27 -7.63 -24.62
N LYS A 63 -16.08 -7.02 -23.44
CA LYS A 63 -16.84 -5.82 -23.02
C LYS A 63 -15.98 -4.56 -23.07
N ARG A 64 -16.48 -3.53 -23.74
CA ARG A 64 -15.77 -2.23 -23.90
C ARG A 64 -15.68 -1.42 -22.60
N LYS A 65 -16.55 -1.70 -21.63
CA LYS A 65 -16.58 -1.00 -20.32
C LYS A 65 -15.92 -1.85 -19.25
N LYS A 66 -14.91 -1.28 -18.60
CA LYS A 66 -14.28 -1.84 -17.41
C LYS A 66 -15.22 -1.64 -16.21
N LEU A 67 -15.29 -2.65 -15.34
CA LEU A 67 -16.02 -2.55 -14.07
C LEU A 67 -15.04 -2.10 -13.00
N VAL A 68 -15.21 -0.88 -12.51
CA VAL A 68 -14.37 -0.30 -11.47
C VAL A 68 -15.18 -0.19 -10.19
N THR A 69 -14.60 -0.58 -9.05
CA THR A 69 -15.20 -0.30 -7.74
C THR A 69 -15.34 1.21 -7.56
N THR A 70 -16.52 1.69 -7.19
CA THR A 70 -16.72 3.12 -6.88
C THR A 70 -15.77 3.54 -5.75
N PRO A 71 -14.85 4.50 -5.98
CA PRO A 71 -13.88 4.87 -4.97
C PRO A 71 -14.55 5.57 -3.78
N THR A 72 -14.14 5.22 -2.57
CA THR A 72 -14.55 5.92 -1.34
C THR A 72 -13.99 7.35 -1.32
N LYS A 73 -14.53 8.21 -0.46
CA LYS A 73 -14.00 9.59 -0.31
C LYS A 73 -12.51 9.59 0.02
N PHE A 74 -12.07 8.68 0.88
CA PHE A 74 -10.67 8.58 1.28
C PHE A 74 -9.78 8.03 0.15
N GLN A 75 -10.26 7.03 -0.59
CA GLN A 75 -9.55 6.55 -1.79
C GLN A 75 -9.39 7.65 -2.84
N ARG A 76 -10.40 8.50 -3.05
CA ARG A 76 -10.27 9.66 -3.96
C ARG A 76 -9.21 10.65 -3.51
N GLN A 77 -9.15 10.97 -2.22
CA GLN A 77 -8.10 11.84 -1.68
C GLN A 77 -6.69 11.26 -1.93
N ILE A 78 -6.54 9.95 -1.77
CA ILE A 78 -5.27 9.26 -2.07
C ILE A 78 -4.97 9.34 -3.58
N MET A 79 -5.96 9.07 -4.42
CA MET A 79 -5.80 9.14 -5.88
C MET A 79 -5.44 10.54 -6.37
N GLU A 80 -6.07 11.58 -5.83
CA GLU A 80 -5.77 12.99 -6.12
C GLU A 80 -4.34 13.35 -5.71
N LEU A 81 -3.92 12.89 -4.52
CA LEU A 81 -2.56 13.13 -4.02
C LEU A 81 -1.49 12.54 -4.94
N TYR A 82 -1.76 11.36 -5.54
CA TYR A 82 -0.84 10.69 -6.45
C TYR A 82 -1.13 10.96 -7.93
N GLN A 83 -2.12 11.81 -8.24
CA GLN A 83 -2.55 12.14 -9.60
C GLN A 83 -2.91 10.90 -10.44
N VAL A 84 -3.53 9.90 -9.81
CA VAL A 84 -3.94 8.65 -10.46
C VAL A 84 -5.42 8.73 -10.85
N THR A 85 -5.73 8.45 -12.11
CA THR A 85 -7.11 8.33 -12.62
C THR A 85 -7.48 6.87 -12.89
N LEU A 86 -8.73 6.50 -12.62
CA LEU A 86 -9.33 5.20 -12.97
C LEU A 86 -9.90 5.20 -14.38
#